data_AF-A0A5C6RMD5-F1
#
_entry.id   AF-A0A5C6RMD5-F1
#
_cell.length_a   1.000
_cell.length_b   1.000
_cell.length_c   1.000
_cell.angle_alpha   90.00
_cell.angle_beta   90.00
_cell.angle_gamma   90.00
#
_symmetry.space_group_name_H-M   'P 1'
#
loop_
_entity.id
_entity.type
_entity.pdbx_description
1 polymer ?
#
loop_
_entity_poly.entity_id
_entity_poly.type
_entity_poly.pdbx_seq_one_letter_code
_entity_poly.pdbx_strand_id
1 'polypeptide(L)'
;MLQARDEQPNRRFSNVKQVLGIPGLGKDTLQDLLAGLVPPADFAFHQAMYNGVILDNWELEYFVTPFEDAAAFEAVTASAHALANWVAGQVEQISVEKYSNSKAAELAGALLSKCYVEHFPDPHYGAYALAFWFYQFDADNWFTFERVRAETERYLNYYPVWEGRLELYLFKGFDNVGVLVSATAQDDLPVVVNRGEQSITIWTCQLND
;
A
#
# COMPACT_ATOMS: atom_id res chain seq x y z
N MET A 1 14.11 27.93 15.69
CA MET A 1 12.86 28.09 14.90
C MET A 1 11.88 29.07 15.53
N LEU A 2 11.50 28.91 16.82
CA LEU A 2 10.58 29.82 17.52
C LEU A 2 11.07 31.28 17.56
N GLN A 3 12.35 31.49 17.89
CA GLN A 3 12.99 32.82 17.88
C GLN A 3 12.95 33.49 16.49
N ALA A 4 13.36 32.78 15.44
CA ALA A 4 13.34 33.27 14.06
C ALA A 4 11.91 33.52 13.53
N ARG A 5 10.90 32.81 14.05
CA ARG A 5 9.49 33.04 13.74
C ARG A 5 9.01 34.35 14.37
N ASP A 6 9.39 34.59 15.62
CA ASP A 6 8.95 35.78 16.37
C ASP A 6 9.59 37.08 15.82
N GLU A 7 10.67 36.97 15.06
CA GLU A 7 11.33 38.04 14.31
C GLU A 7 10.66 38.37 12.95
N GLN A 8 9.74 37.52 12.45
CA GLN A 8 9.03 37.79 11.20
C GLN A 8 7.81 38.70 11.40
N PRO A 9 7.44 39.51 10.39
CA PRO A 9 6.16 40.22 10.38
C PRO A 9 5.01 39.24 10.61
N ASN A 10 4.10 39.56 11.53
CA ASN A 10 2.98 38.71 11.94
C ASN A 10 3.36 37.36 12.58
N ARG A 11 4.62 37.17 12.99
CA ARG A 11 5.13 35.93 13.59
C ARG A 11 4.87 34.69 12.73
N ARG A 12 4.92 34.85 11.41
CA ARG A 12 4.71 33.77 10.43
C ARG A 12 5.75 33.88 9.32
N PHE A 13 6.21 32.73 8.84
CA PHE A 13 6.98 32.68 7.61
C PHE A 13 6.01 32.84 6.43
N SER A 14 6.34 33.78 5.54
CA SER A 14 5.53 34.13 4.36
C SER A 14 6.01 33.43 3.09
N ASN A 15 7.20 32.83 3.12
CA ASN A 15 7.76 32.07 2.00
C ASN A 15 8.85 31.10 2.47
N VAL A 16 9.14 30.11 1.62
CA VAL A 16 10.12 29.04 1.91
C VAL A 16 11.54 29.57 2.11
N LYS A 17 11.93 30.68 1.44
CA LYS A 17 13.27 31.27 1.62
C LYS A 17 13.50 31.79 3.04
N GLN A 18 12.45 32.26 3.72
CA GLN A 18 12.54 32.67 5.13
C GLN A 18 12.72 31.48 6.08
N VAL A 19 12.19 30.31 5.71
CA VAL A 19 12.37 29.07 6.48
C VAL A 19 13.77 28.51 6.29
N LEU A 20 14.29 28.52 5.05
CA LEU A 20 15.66 28.09 4.72
C LEU A 20 16.75 29.04 5.25
N GLY A 21 16.39 30.26 5.66
CA GLY A 21 17.30 31.21 6.30
C GLY A 21 17.51 30.97 7.80
N ILE A 22 16.83 30.00 8.41
CA ILE A 22 16.95 29.68 9.83
C ILE A 22 18.28 28.91 10.05
N PRO A 23 19.18 29.40 10.91
CA PRO A 23 20.42 28.69 11.22
C PRO A 23 20.14 27.27 11.73
N GLY A 24 20.73 26.27 11.08
CA GLY A 24 20.51 24.84 11.37
C GLY A 24 19.34 24.18 10.63
N LEU A 25 18.61 24.90 9.77
CA LEU A 25 17.52 24.38 8.95
C LEU A 25 17.91 24.48 7.47
N GLY A 26 18.72 23.52 7.03
CA GLY A 26 19.12 23.39 5.63
C GLY A 26 17.97 22.90 4.74
N LYS A 27 18.19 22.96 3.42
CA LYS A 27 17.24 22.39 2.45
C LYS A 27 16.97 20.91 2.73
N ASP A 28 18.01 20.16 3.09
CA ASP A 28 17.94 18.73 3.38
C ASP A 28 17.15 18.47 4.67
N THR A 29 17.42 19.22 5.74
CA THR A 29 16.65 19.12 7.01
C THR A 29 15.17 19.47 6.84
N LEU A 30 14.85 20.44 5.97
CA LEU A 30 13.46 20.76 5.66
C LEU A 30 12.80 19.63 4.85
N GLN A 31 13.53 19.02 3.92
CA GLN A 31 13.04 17.86 3.16
C GLN A 31 12.83 16.66 4.08
N ASP A 32 13.73 16.40 5.03
CA ASP A 32 13.59 15.33 6.03
C ASP A 32 12.39 15.57 6.96
N LEU A 33 12.20 16.81 7.42
CA LEU A 33 11.03 17.20 8.23
C LEU A 33 9.72 17.08 7.46
N LEU A 34 9.72 17.49 6.18
CA LEU A 34 8.55 17.35 5.32
C LEU A 34 8.27 15.87 5.03
N ALA A 35 9.29 15.07 4.73
CA ALA A 35 9.18 13.63 4.52
C ALA A 35 8.60 12.92 5.75
N GLY A 36 8.98 13.33 6.97
CA GLY A 36 8.38 12.82 8.21
C GLY A 36 6.94 13.28 8.47
N LEU A 37 6.40 14.22 7.69
CA LEU A 37 5.01 14.68 7.75
C LEU A 37 4.16 14.15 6.58
N VAL A 38 4.80 13.52 5.58
CA VAL A 38 4.10 12.87 4.48
C VAL A 38 3.50 11.56 5.01
N PRO A 39 2.19 11.29 4.79
CA PRO A 39 1.61 10.03 5.21
C PRO A 39 2.30 8.83 4.51
N PRO A 40 2.28 7.63 5.10
CA PRO A 40 2.67 6.41 4.40
C PRO A 40 1.91 6.23 3.09
N ALA A 41 2.56 5.61 2.10
CA ALA A 41 2.01 5.45 0.75
C ALA A 41 0.66 4.71 0.74
N ASP A 42 0.52 3.65 1.55
CA ASP A 42 -0.70 2.86 1.70
C ASP A 42 -1.86 3.71 2.24
N PHE A 43 -1.63 4.45 3.33
CA PHE A 43 -2.63 5.32 3.92
C PHE A 43 -3.07 6.41 2.96
N ALA A 44 -2.12 7.04 2.26
CA ALA A 44 -2.42 8.07 1.25
C ALA A 44 -3.29 7.51 0.11
N PHE A 45 -2.96 6.31 -0.37
CA PHE A 45 -3.73 5.61 -1.41
C PHE A 45 -5.14 5.26 -0.93
N HIS A 46 -5.27 4.67 0.27
CA HIS A 46 -6.56 4.34 0.87
C HIS A 46 -7.46 5.58 1.00
N GLN A 47 -6.93 6.69 1.51
CA GLN A 47 -7.67 7.95 1.58
C GLN A 47 -8.09 8.49 0.21
N ALA A 48 -7.22 8.38 -0.79
CA ALA A 48 -7.51 8.82 -2.15
C ALA A 48 -8.62 7.98 -2.79
N MET A 49 -8.64 6.67 -2.54
CA MET A 49 -9.68 5.78 -3.04
C MET A 49 -11.07 6.15 -2.50
N TYR A 50 -11.17 6.45 -1.20
CA TYR A 50 -12.41 6.94 -0.59
C TYR A 50 -12.75 8.40 -0.94
N ASN A 51 -11.86 9.14 -1.62
CA ASN A 51 -12.15 10.47 -2.16
C ASN A 51 -12.86 10.38 -3.53
N GLY A 52 -13.94 9.61 -3.56
CA GLY A 52 -14.86 9.46 -4.67
C GLY A 52 -14.43 8.47 -5.75
N VAL A 53 -13.41 7.64 -5.56
CA VAL A 53 -13.10 6.54 -6.49
C VAL A 53 -14.01 5.36 -6.22
N ILE A 54 -13.99 4.83 -5.00
CA ILE A 54 -14.89 3.76 -4.57
C ILE A 54 -16.13 4.36 -3.86
N LEU A 55 -17.22 3.60 -3.86
CA LEU A 55 -18.49 4.00 -3.26
C LEU A 55 -18.58 3.55 -1.79
N ASP A 56 -19.55 4.07 -1.06
CA ASP A 56 -19.73 3.82 0.38
C ASP A 56 -20.04 2.34 0.72
N ASN A 57 -20.55 1.57 -0.24
CA ASN A 57 -20.80 0.13 -0.07
C ASN A 57 -19.57 -0.74 -0.37
N TRP A 58 -18.42 -0.13 -0.69
CA TRP A 58 -17.15 -0.82 -0.85
C TRP A 58 -16.32 -0.69 0.41
N GLU A 59 -15.67 -1.79 0.79
CA GLU A 59 -14.73 -1.83 1.88
C GLU A 59 -13.36 -2.20 1.32
N LEU A 60 -12.46 -1.22 1.29
CA LEU A 60 -11.05 -1.39 0.94
C LEU A 60 -10.25 -1.43 2.23
N GLU A 61 -9.67 -2.57 2.53
CA GLU A 61 -8.80 -2.76 3.69
C GLU A 61 -7.37 -3.01 3.25
N TYR A 62 -6.44 -2.75 4.17
CA TYR A 62 -5.04 -3.04 3.96
C TYR A 62 -4.36 -3.45 5.26
N PHE A 63 -3.43 -4.38 5.14
CA PHE A 63 -2.60 -4.89 6.24
C PHE A 63 -1.15 -4.58 5.93
N VAL A 64 -0.58 -3.61 6.64
CA VAL A 64 0.81 -3.19 6.46
C VAL A 64 1.67 -3.79 7.55
N THR A 65 2.75 -4.46 7.15
CA THR A 65 3.79 -4.92 8.06
C THR A 65 5.09 -4.17 7.76
N PRO A 66 5.49 -3.20 8.61
CA PRO A 66 6.77 -2.52 8.49
C PRO A 66 7.91 -3.41 9.02
N PHE A 67 9.11 -3.22 8.46
CA PHE A 67 10.32 -3.91 8.88
C PHE A 67 11.30 -2.90 9.50
N GLU A 68 11.73 -3.17 10.74
CA GLU A 68 12.78 -2.37 11.40
C GLU A 68 14.19 -2.78 10.96
N ASP A 69 14.36 -4.03 10.52
CA ASP A 69 15.62 -4.59 10.06
C ASP A 69 15.62 -4.76 8.53
N ALA A 70 16.48 -3.99 7.87
CA ALA A 70 16.68 -4.05 6.43
C ALA A 70 17.11 -5.45 5.96
N ALA A 71 17.87 -6.21 6.77
CA ALA A 71 18.28 -7.55 6.39
C ALA A 71 17.10 -8.53 6.39
N ALA A 72 16.19 -8.41 7.35
CA ALA A 72 14.95 -9.18 7.39
C ALA A 72 14.04 -8.85 6.20
N PHE A 73 13.89 -7.56 5.87
CA PHE A 73 13.12 -7.12 4.70
C PHE A 73 13.67 -7.68 3.39
N GLU A 74 14.98 -7.58 3.18
CA GLU A 74 15.64 -8.13 1.99
C GLU A 74 15.54 -9.66 1.95
N ALA A 75 15.63 -10.36 3.10
CA ALA A 75 15.45 -11.80 3.14
C ALA A 75 14.04 -12.24 2.68
N VAL A 76 13.00 -11.51 3.08
CA VAL A 76 11.61 -11.78 2.65
C VAL A 76 11.41 -11.47 1.17
N THR A 77 12.00 -10.38 0.68
CA THR A 77 11.80 -9.88 -0.69
C THR A 77 12.83 -10.39 -1.70
N ALA A 78 13.80 -11.21 -1.28
CA ALA A 78 14.86 -11.76 -2.12
C ALA A 78 14.35 -12.65 -3.27
N SER A 79 13.17 -13.25 -3.12
CA SER A 79 12.57 -14.09 -4.14
C SER A 79 11.05 -14.15 -4.01
N ALA A 80 10.37 -14.43 -5.13
CA ALA A 80 8.91 -14.64 -5.12
C ALA A 80 8.49 -15.76 -4.17
N HIS A 81 9.30 -16.82 -4.02
CA HIS A 81 9.01 -17.91 -3.09
C HIS A 81 9.13 -17.50 -1.62
N ALA A 82 10.18 -16.74 -1.28
CA ALA A 82 10.34 -16.21 0.08
C ALA A 82 9.19 -15.27 0.46
N LEU A 83 8.83 -14.37 -0.47
CA LEU A 83 7.70 -13.47 -0.30
C LEU A 83 6.39 -14.25 -0.15
N ALA A 84 6.13 -15.24 -1.01
CA ALA A 84 4.92 -16.05 -0.95
C ALA A 84 4.76 -16.79 0.39
N ASN A 85 5.84 -17.38 0.91
CA ASN A 85 5.80 -18.05 2.21
C ASN A 85 5.53 -17.05 3.35
N TRP A 86 6.10 -15.86 3.29
CA TRP A 86 5.86 -14.82 4.29
C TRP A 86 4.41 -14.32 4.22
N VAL A 87 3.89 -14.01 3.02
CA VAL A 87 2.50 -13.59 2.80
C VAL A 87 1.53 -14.67 3.28
N ALA A 88 1.81 -15.94 3.01
CA ALA A 88 0.99 -17.05 3.50
C ALA A 88 0.84 -17.05 5.03
N GLY A 89 1.95 -16.81 5.76
CA GLY A 89 1.91 -16.69 7.22
C GLY A 89 1.13 -15.46 7.71
N GLN A 90 1.21 -14.34 6.99
CA GLN A 90 0.40 -13.16 7.32
C GLN A 90 -1.09 -13.41 7.09
N VAL A 91 -1.45 -14.05 5.97
CA VAL A 91 -2.84 -14.40 5.66
C VAL A 91 -3.40 -15.39 6.70
N GLU A 92 -2.60 -16.37 7.13
CA GLU A 92 -3.00 -17.27 8.22
C GLU A 92 -3.30 -16.48 9.50
N GLN A 93 -2.40 -15.58 9.91
CA GLN A 93 -2.59 -14.76 11.10
C GLN A 93 -3.86 -13.89 11.00
N ILE A 94 -4.03 -13.14 9.91
CA ILE A 94 -5.19 -12.27 9.67
C ILE A 94 -6.48 -13.09 9.70
N SER A 95 -6.49 -14.26 9.05
CA SER A 95 -7.66 -15.14 8.99
C SER A 95 -8.03 -15.71 10.36
N VAL A 96 -7.05 -16.09 11.19
CA VAL A 96 -7.29 -16.52 12.58
C VAL A 96 -7.88 -15.38 13.40
N GLU A 97 -7.33 -14.18 13.29
CA GLU A 97 -7.82 -13.00 14.02
C GLU A 97 -9.26 -12.63 13.63
N LYS A 98 -9.60 -12.72 12.33
CA LYS A 98 -10.95 -12.40 11.83
C LYS A 98 -11.99 -13.49 12.11
N TYR A 99 -11.65 -14.76 11.91
CA TYR A 99 -12.64 -15.86 11.86
C TYR A 99 -12.46 -16.94 12.93
N SER A 100 -11.40 -16.88 13.73
CA SER A 100 -11.11 -17.83 14.81
C SER A 100 -11.08 -19.31 14.36
N ASN A 101 -10.71 -19.58 13.10
CA ASN A 101 -10.62 -20.92 12.51
C ASN A 101 -9.22 -21.22 12.00
N SER A 102 -8.36 -21.72 12.91
CA SER A 102 -6.94 -22.01 12.61
C SER A 102 -6.73 -23.00 11.49
N LYS A 103 -7.61 -23.98 11.32
CA LYS A 103 -7.46 -25.00 10.28
C LYS A 103 -7.79 -24.47 8.89
N ALA A 104 -8.78 -23.59 8.78
CA ALA A 104 -9.08 -22.90 7.53
C ALA A 104 -7.94 -21.93 7.17
N ALA A 105 -7.40 -21.23 8.17
CA ALA A 105 -6.28 -20.32 8.00
C ALA A 105 -5.00 -21.02 7.52
N GLU A 106 -4.64 -22.16 8.12
CA GLU A 106 -3.49 -22.99 7.70
C GLU A 106 -3.65 -23.45 6.24
N LEU A 107 -4.86 -23.88 5.87
CA LEU A 107 -5.16 -24.30 4.50
C LEU A 107 -5.03 -23.13 3.52
N ALA A 108 -5.53 -21.94 3.90
CA ALA A 108 -5.43 -20.74 3.08
C ALA A 108 -3.96 -20.35 2.84
N GLY A 109 -3.13 -20.35 3.88
CA GLY A 109 -1.68 -20.13 3.74
C GLY A 109 -1.03 -21.16 2.81
N ALA A 110 -1.38 -22.45 2.97
CA ALA A 110 -0.86 -23.51 2.11
C ALA A 110 -1.28 -23.37 0.63
N LEU A 111 -2.50 -22.90 0.36
CA LEU A 111 -2.98 -22.61 -0.99
C LEU A 111 -2.26 -21.40 -1.59
N LEU A 112 -2.12 -20.32 -0.83
CA LEU A 112 -1.44 -19.10 -1.26
C LEU A 112 0.02 -19.37 -1.66
N SER A 113 0.73 -20.22 -0.91
CA SER A 113 2.11 -20.60 -1.23
C SER A 113 2.27 -21.31 -2.59
N LYS A 114 1.16 -21.80 -3.16
CA LYS A 114 1.11 -22.49 -4.46
C LYS A 114 0.51 -21.63 -5.57
N CYS A 115 -0.01 -20.44 -5.25
CA CYS A 115 -0.53 -19.53 -6.26
C CYS A 115 0.57 -19.10 -7.22
N TYR A 116 0.18 -18.89 -8.49
CA TYR A 116 1.06 -18.22 -9.44
C TYR A 116 1.20 -16.76 -9.02
N VAL A 117 2.43 -16.27 -8.89
CA VAL A 117 2.69 -14.89 -8.51
C VAL A 117 3.12 -14.11 -9.75
N GLU A 118 2.29 -13.16 -10.15
CA GLU A 118 2.62 -12.21 -11.21
C GLU A 118 3.28 -10.98 -10.59
N HIS A 119 4.49 -10.63 -11.04
CA HIS A 119 5.31 -9.56 -10.47
C HIS A 119 5.46 -8.40 -11.44
N PHE A 120 5.15 -7.20 -10.96
CA PHE A 120 5.26 -5.94 -11.68
C PHE A 120 6.24 -5.01 -10.93
N PRO A 121 7.54 -5.03 -11.28
CA PRO A 121 8.54 -4.15 -10.67
C PRO A 121 8.45 -2.71 -11.20
N ASP A 122 7.80 -2.50 -12.34
CA ASP A 122 7.58 -1.19 -12.92
C ASP A 122 6.24 -0.61 -12.43
N PRO A 123 6.24 0.57 -11.78
CA PRO A 123 5.04 1.20 -11.27
C PRO A 123 3.93 1.41 -12.30
N HIS A 124 4.29 1.69 -13.55
CA HIS A 124 3.32 1.92 -14.60
C HIS A 124 2.55 0.63 -14.92
N TYR A 125 3.24 -0.47 -15.18
CA TYR A 125 2.56 -1.75 -15.45
C TYR A 125 1.81 -2.28 -14.23
N GLY A 126 2.38 -2.15 -13.04
CA GLY A 126 1.71 -2.51 -11.80
C GLY A 126 0.42 -1.71 -11.58
N ALA A 127 0.39 -0.43 -11.96
CA ALA A 127 -0.78 0.41 -11.76
C ALA A 127 -1.96 -0.03 -12.60
N TYR A 128 -1.72 -0.42 -13.85
CA TYR A 128 -2.74 -1.01 -14.71
C TYR A 128 -3.23 -2.34 -14.14
N ALA A 129 -2.32 -3.22 -13.72
CA ALA A 129 -2.69 -4.52 -13.16
C ALA A 129 -3.55 -4.38 -11.89
N LEU A 130 -3.17 -3.50 -10.96
CA LEU A 130 -3.94 -3.22 -9.75
C LEU A 130 -5.30 -2.57 -10.07
N ALA A 131 -5.35 -1.66 -11.04
CA ALA A 131 -6.61 -1.06 -11.45
C ALA A 131 -7.56 -2.07 -12.12
N PHE A 132 -7.00 -2.99 -12.90
CA PHE A 132 -7.78 -4.09 -13.48
C PHE A 132 -8.34 -5.02 -12.41
N TRP A 133 -7.57 -5.31 -11.35
CA TRP A 133 -8.05 -6.09 -10.22
C TRP A 133 -9.31 -5.45 -9.58
N PHE A 134 -9.29 -4.13 -9.31
CA PHE A 134 -10.49 -3.41 -8.86
C PHE A 134 -11.66 -3.50 -9.85
N TYR A 135 -11.38 -3.36 -11.15
CA TYR A 135 -12.39 -3.36 -12.21
C TYR A 135 -13.04 -4.74 -12.45
N GLN A 136 -12.45 -5.82 -11.93
CA GLN A 136 -12.96 -7.17 -12.11
C GLN A 136 -14.02 -7.59 -11.07
N PHE A 137 -14.25 -6.78 -10.03
CA PHE A 137 -15.24 -7.05 -8.99
C PHE A 137 -16.68 -7.09 -9.52
N ASP A 138 -17.04 -6.17 -10.41
CA ASP A 138 -18.33 -6.21 -11.12
C ASP A 138 -18.15 -5.60 -12.51
N ALA A 139 -18.61 -6.28 -13.56
CA ALA A 139 -18.55 -5.74 -14.92
C ALA A 139 -19.43 -4.48 -15.09
N ASP A 140 -20.38 -4.25 -14.17
CA ASP A 140 -21.25 -3.06 -14.10
C ASP A 140 -20.63 -1.93 -13.25
N ASN A 141 -19.30 -1.81 -13.29
CA ASN A 141 -18.50 -0.89 -12.47
C ASN A 141 -19.11 0.51 -12.33
N TRP A 142 -19.44 0.88 -11.09
CA TRP A 142 -19.90 2.22 -10.73
C TRP A 142 -18.78 3.28 -10.71
N PHE A 143 -17.52 2.87 -10.94
CA PHE A 143 -16.37 3.76 -11.08
C PHE A 143 -15.63 3.56 -12.41
N THR A 144 -15.00 4.63 -12.90
CA THR A 144 -14.27 4.56 -14.17
C THR A 144 -12.90 3.93 -13.98
N PHE A 145 -12.54 2.99 -14.86
CA PHE A 145 -11.20 2.39 -14.89
C PHE A 145 -10.09 3.44 -14.83
N GLU A 146 -10.22 4.50 -15.62
CA GLU A 146 -9.22 5.59 -15.67
C GLU A 146 -9.03 6.30 -14.33
N ARG A 147 -10.09 6.43 -13.53
CA ARG A 147 -9.98 7.07 -12.21
C ARG A 147 -9.23 6.17 -11.23
N VAL A 148 -9.56 4.87 -11.20
CA VAL A 148 -8.82 3.89 -10.39
C VAL A 148 -7.36 3.83 -10.83
N ARG A 149 -7.13 3.70 -12.14
CA ARG A 149 -5.79 3.67 -12.75
C ARG A 149 -4.95 4.90 -12.39
N ALA A 150 -5.56 6.08 -12.35
CA ALA A 150 -4.86 7.29 -11.96
C ALA A 150 -4.42 7.26 -10.49
N GLU A 151 -5.25 6.75 -9.57
CA GLU A 151 -4.86 6.64 -8.17
C GLU A 151 -3.87 5.50 -7.92
N THR A 152 -4.01 4.35 -8.60
CA THR A 152 -3.02 3.25 -8.51
C THR A 152 -1.67 3.67 -9.07
N GLU A 153 -1.64 4.48 -10.13
CA GLU A 153 -0.40 5.03 -10.68
C GLU A 153 0.25 6.02 -9.71
N ARG A 154 -0.53 6.89 -9.04
CA ARG A 154 0.00 7.76 -7.98
C ARG A 154 0.55 6.98 -6.81
N TYR A 155 -0.13 5.89 -6.42
CA TYR A 155 0.32 5.02 -5.34
C TYR A 155 1.63 4.32 -5.67
N LEU A 156 1.72 3.62 -6.80
CA LEU A 156 2.96 2.90 -7.12
C LEU A 156 4.12 3.84 -7.49
N ASN A 157 3.84 5.07 -7.92
CA ASN A 157 4.84 6.12 -8.13
C ASN A 157 5.01 7.06 -6.92
N TYR A 158 4.55 6.66 -5.72
CA TYR A 158 4.63 7.52 -4.53
C TYR A 158 6.05 8.01 -4.26
N TYR A 159 7.03 7.11 -4.45
CA TYR A 159 8.44 7.44 -4.46
C TYR A 159 8.96 7.50 -5.90
N PRO A 160 9.51 8.64 -6.35
CA PRO A 160 9.95 8.82 -7.73
C PRO A 160 11.32 8.20 -8.03
N VAL A 161 11.99 7.61 -7.02
CA VAL A 161 13.33 7.02 -7.13
C VAL A 161 13.24 5.50 -7.16
N TRP A 162 14.07 4.87 -7.99
CA TRP A 162 14.03 3.42 -8.21
C TRP A 162 14.30 2.62 -6.94
N GLU A 163 15.20 3.10 -6.06
CA GLU A 163 15.54 2.45 -4.80
C GLU A 163 14.36 2.44 -3.81
N GLY A 164 13.49 3.44 -3.87
CA GLY A 164 12.30 3.56 -3.03
C GLY A 164 11.03 3.04 -3.67
N ARG A 165 11.11 2.40 -4.84
CA ARG A 165 9.94 1.99 -5.63
C ARG A 165 8.97 1.09 -4.86
N LEU A 166 7.72 1.13 -5.29
CA LEU A 166 6.70 0.17 -4.91
C LEU A 166 6.56 -0.87 -6.02
N GLU A 167 6.52 -2.14 -5.66
CA GLU A 167 6.40 -3.27 -6.58
C GLU A 167 5.10 -4.03 -6.29
N LEU A 168 4.31 -4.33 -7.32
CA LEU A 168 3.09 -5.11 -7.18
C LEU A 168 3.36 -6.60 -7.41
N TYR A 169 2.81 -7.43 -6.54
CA TYR A 169 2.74 -8.88 -6.66
C TYR A 169 1.27 -9.29 -6.59
N LEU A 170 0.77 -9.92 -7.65
CA LEU A 170 -0.58 -10.48 -7.69
C LEU A 170 -0.50 -11.99 -7.51
N PHE A 171 -1.06 -12.50 -6.41
CA PHE A 171 -1.18 -13.93 -6.15
C PHE A 171 -2.44 -14.45 -6.84
N LYS A 172 -2.27 -14.98 -8.05
CA LYS A 172 -3.39 -15.28 -8.95
C LYS A 172 -4.22 -16.48 -8.48
N GLY A 173 -5.54 -16.34 -8.56
CA GLY A 173 -6.54 -17.38 -8.24
C GLY A 173 -6.69 -17.68 -6.75
N PHE A 174 -6.23 -16.78 -5.88
CA PHE A 174 -6.44 -16.91 -4.44
C PHE A 174 -7.85 -16.43 -4.08
N ASP A 175 -8.67 -17.31 -3.52
CA ASP A 175 -10.02 -16.99 -3.04
C ASP A 175 -9.92 -16.31 -1.67
N ASN A 176 -10.26 -15.02 -1.65
CA ASN A 176 -10.20 -14.19 -0.45
C ASN A 176 -11.40 -14.44 0.49
N VAL A 177 -12.51 -14.98 -0.02
CA VAL A 177 -13.79 -15.06 0.68
C VAL A 177 -13.74 -16.08 1.81
N GLY A 178 -14.16 -15.66 3.00
CA GLY A 178 -14.07 -16.48 4.21
C GLY A 178 -12.65 -16.67 4.74
N VAL A 179 -11.66 -16.01 4.13
CA VAL A 179 -10.26 -16.00 4.59
C VAL A 179 -9.85 -14.61 5.06
N LEU A 180 -10.03 -13.61 4.20
CA LEU A 180 -9.65 -12.21 4.43
C LEU A 180 -10.84 -11.25 4.38
N VAL A 181 -11.87 -11.61 3.62
CA VAL A 181 -13.10 -10.80 3.39
C VAL A 181 -14.34 -11.66 3.62
N SER A 182 -15.45 -11.02 3.98
CA SER A 182 -16.71 -11.71 4.33
C SER A 182 -17.80 -11.59 3.27
N ALA A 183 -17.61 -10.71 2.28
CA ALA A 183 -18.58 -10.42 1.23
C ALA A 183 -18.01 -10.70 -0.17
N THR A 184 -18.69 -10.21 -1.21
CA THR A 184 -18.29 -10.42 -2.60
C THR A 184 -16.91 -9.80 -2.85
N ALA A 185 -15.97 -10.61 -3.33
CA ALA A 185 -14.63 -10.16 -3.68
C ALA A 185 -14.12 -10.82 -4.95
N GLN A 186 -13.13 -10.19 -5.58
CA GLN A 186 -12.39 -10.82 -6.67
C GLN A 186 -11.43 -11.89 -6.15
N ASP A 187 -11.19 -12.86 -7.02
CA ASP A 187 -10.05 -13.75 -6.88
C ASP A 187 -8.77 -12.94 -7.11
N ASP A 188 -7.66 -13.45 -6.59
CA ASP A 188 -6.35 -12.81 -6.53
C ASP A 188 -6.13 -11.96 -5.28
N LEU A 189 -4.91 -12.04 -4.74
CA LEU A 189 -4.46 -11.20 -3.63
C LEU A 189 -3.38 -10.22 -4.09
N PRO A 190 -3.66 -8.90 -4.10
CA PRO A 190 -2.66 -7.89 -4.33
C PRO A 190 -1.77 -7.67 -3.11
N VAL A 191 -0.47 -7.77 -3.33
CA VAL A 191 0.57 -7.48 -2.34
C VAL A 191 1.52 -6.45 -2.91
N VAL A 192 1.78 -5.39 -2.16
CA VAL A 192 2.71 -4.33 -2.56
C VAL A 192 3.92 -4.35 -1.65
N VAL A 193 5.11 -4.48 -2.25
CA VAL A 193 6.38 -4.33 -1.56
C VAL A 193 6.84 -2.89 -1.72
N ASN A 194 6.91 -2.15 -0.62
CA ASN A 194 7.37 -0.77 -0.58
C ASN A 194 8.83 -0.73 -0.09
N ARG A 195 9.77 -0.51 -1.01
CA ARG A 195 11.20 -0.45 -0.66
C ARG A 195 11.58 0.85 0.03
N GLY A 196 10.87 1.95 -0.25
CA GLY A 196 11.11 3.25 0.37
C GLY A 196 10.81 3.25 1.87
N GLU A 197 9.73 2.56 2.27
CA GLU A 197 9.29 2.46 3.67
C GLU A 197 9.69 1.13 4.35
N GLN A 198 10.34 0.22 3.62
CA GLN A 198 10.65 -1.15 4.08
C GLN A 198 9.40 -1.83 4.66
N SER A 199 8.32 -1.83 3.90
CA SER A 199 7.04 -2.38 4.31
C SER A 199 6.44 -3.27 3.23
N ILE A 200 5.59 -4.21 3.65
CA ILE A 200 4.79 -5.03 2.74
C ILE A 200 3.33 -4.82 3.10
N THR A 201 2.52 -4.52 2.10
CA THR A 201 1.09 -4.27 2.24
C THR A 201 0.29 -5.35 1.53
N ILE A 202 -0.66 -5.97 2.23
CA ILE A 202 -1.67 -6.84 1.63
C ILE A 202 -2.94 -6.02 1.47
N TRP A 203 -3.47 -5.93 0.25
CA TRP A 203 -4.72 -5.22 -0.04
C TRP A 203 -5.87 -6.20 -0.18
N THR A 204 -7.01 -5.86 0.42
CA THR A 204 -8.25 -6.62 0.27
C THR A 204 -9.39 -5.66 -0.02
N CYS A 205 -10.33 -6.07 -0.83
CA CYS A 205 -11.51 -5.28 -1.10
C CYS A 205 -12.74 -6.18 -1.15
N GLN A 206 -13.87 -5.67 -0.67
CA GLN A 206 -15.15 -6.36 -0.75
C GLN A 206 -16.28 -5.39 -1.08
N LEU A 207 -17.27 -5.90 -1.80
CA LEU A 207 -18.54 -5.23 -2.06
C LEU A 207 -19.58 -5.73 -1.04
N ASN A 208 -20.10 -4.80 -0.24
CA ASN A 208 -21.16 -5.06 0.74
C ASN A 208 -22.52 -4.76 0.10
N ASP A 209 -23.22 -5.80 -0.35
CA ASP A 209 -24.60 -5.70 -0.87
C ASP A 209 -25.67 -5.71 0.25
#